data_AF-D3BPM1-F1
#
_entry.id   AF-D3BPM1-F1
#
_cell.length_a   1.000
_cell.length_b   1.000
_cell.length_c   1.000
_cell.angle_alpha   90.00
_cell.angle_beta   90.00
_cell.angle_gamma   90.00
#
_symmetry.space_group_name_H-M   'P 1'
#
loop_
_entity.id
_entity.type
_entity.pdbx_description
1 polymer ?
#
loop_
_entity_poly.entity_id
_entity_poly.type
_entity_poly.pdbx_seq_one_letter_code
_entity_poly.pdbx_strand_id
1 'polypeptide(L)'
;MKFGKKKEKEEDSLSPNGSNDSSSATSTAASPQPPTNVSAPSGKVFGSRLIDNMEIPPIIIQTIEYLEANALQTPGIFRESGSQQQIMQYRTLFEQEKPVVFQPHECHVVASILKLYLRGLQDPLLSFENVCLNITYTHHSQLTKTPDLNLV
;
A
#
# COMPACT_ATOMS: atom_id res chain seq x y z
N MET A 1 59.63 28.79 -9.73
CA MET A 1 60.86 28.34 -9.03
C MET A 1 60.48 27.73 -7.68
N LYS A 2 60.95 26.49 -7.42
CA LYS A 2 61.17 25.80 -6.11
C LYS A 2 60.00 25.68 -5.11
N PHE A 3 59.41 24.50 -4.88
CA PHE A 3 59.87 23.32 -4.08
C PHE A 3 60.03 23.55 -2.56
N GLY A 4 59.20 22.84 -1.78
CA GLY A 4 59.68 21.99 -0.68
C GLY A 4 59.27 22.34 0.75
N LYS A 5 58.48 21.46 1.41
CA LYS A 5 58.79 20.95 2.76
C LYS A 5 58.09 19.61 3.02
N LYS A 6 58.77 18.78 3.82
CA LYS A 6 58.71 17.31 3.96
C LYS A 6 58.49 16.96 5.44
N LYS A 7 58.10 15.68 5.69
CA LYS A 7 58.13 14.88 6.95
C LYS A 7 56.82 14.84 7.76
N GLU A 8 56.43 13.75 8.43
CA GLU A 8 57.12 12.51 8.84
C GLU A 8 56.11 11.36 9.02
N LYS A 9 56.63 10.14 9.12
CA LYS A 9 55.97 8.82 9.14
C LYS A 9 55.94 8.29 10.57
N GLU A 10 54.86 7.65 11.02
CA GLU A 10 54.90 6.74 12.18
C GLU A 10 53.88 5.60 11.99
N GLU A 11 54.42 4.39 11.85
CA GLU A 11 53.72 3.12 12.06
C GLU A 11 54.05 2.69 13.50
N ASP A 12 53.07 2.26 14.28
CA ASP A 12 53.31 1.39 15.42
C ASP A 12 52.31 0.24 15.43
N SER A 13 52.76 -0.88 15.97
CA SER A 13 52.25 -2.21 15.71
C SER A 13 52.01 -2.96 17.02
N LEU A 14 51.16 -4.00 16.94
CA LEU A 14 51.04 -5.18 17.83
C LEU A 14 49.95 -5.21 18.92
N SER A 15 49.15 -6.29 18.84
CA SER A 15 48.13 -6.86 19.75
C SER A 15 48.74 -7.47 21.04
N PRO A 16 47.98 -8.00 22.06
CA PRO A 16 47.39 -9.37 21.98
C PRO A 16 46.22 -9.79 22.93
N ASN A 17 45.56 -10.89 22.53
CA ASN A 17 44.97 -12.06 23.22
C ASN A 17 43.92 -12.01 24.36
N GLY A 18 42.96 -12.95 24.29
CA GLY A 18 42.14 -13.41 25.41
C GLY A 18 41.10 -14.47 25.04
N SER A 19 41.51 -15.74 24.95
CA SER A 19 40.66 -16.92 24.76
C SER A 19 39.84 -17.25 26.02
N ASN A 20 38.61 -17.72 25.89
CA ASN A 20 37.98 -18.59 26.88
C ASN A 20 37.08 -19.66 26.25
N ASP A 21 37.37 -20.88 26.67
CA ASP A 21 36.79 -22.15 26.27
C ASP A 21 35.43 -22.44 26.94
N SER A 22 34.54 -23.05 26.15
CA SER A 22 33.83 -24.31 26.41
C SER A 22 33.15 -24.53 27.78
N SER A 23 31.82 -24.68 27.81
CA SER A 23 31.13 -25.96 28.09
C SER A 23 29.60 -25.84 28.25
N SER A 24 28.96 -26.94 27.93
CA SER A 24 27.56 -27.27 27.63
C SER A 24 26.57 -27.41 28.81
N ALA A 25 25.28 -27.50 28.42
CA ALA A 25 24.12 -28.16 29.09
C ALA A 25 23.23 -27.29 29.99
N THR A 26 21.91 -27.46 30.13
CA THR A 26 20.82 -28.15 29.42
C THR A 26 19.52 -27.66 30.10
N SER A 27 18.50 -27.32 29.30
CA SER A 27 17.06 -27.19 29.61
C SER A 27 16.58 -26.38 30.83
N THR A 28 15.69 -25.41 30.59
CA THR A 28 14.37 -25.34 31.24
C THR A 28 13.43 -24.47 30.41
N ALA A 29 12.26 -25.02 30.13
CA ALA A 29 11.16 -24.41 29.42
C ALA A 29 10.56 -23.22 30.19
N ALA A 30 10.44 -22.07 29.55
CA ALA A 30 9.37 -21.10 29.77
C ALA A 30 9.45 -20.06 28.66
N SER A 31 8.43 -20.04 27.80
CA SER A 31 8.25 -19.04 26.75
C SER A 31 8.34 -17.63 27.36
N PRO A 32 9.27 -16.75 26.93
CA PRO A 32 9.17 -15.33 27.22
C PRO A 32 8.00 -14.81 26.39
N GLN A 33 6.84 -14.62 27.02
CA GLN A 33 5.79 -13.81 26.43
C GLN A 33 6.40 -12.43 26.16
N PRO A 34 6.37 -11.92 24.91
CA PRO A 34 6.79 -10.55 24.67
C PRO A 34 5.83 -9.61 25.42
N PRO A 35 6.34 -8.73 26.31
CA PRO A 35 5.54 -7.63 26.81
C PRO A 35 5.45 -6.58 25.71
N THR A 36 4.47 -6.67 24.83
CA THR A 36 4.13 -5.55 23.94
C THR A 36 2.64 -5.29 23.97
N ASN A 37 2.18 -4.81 25.11
CA ASN A 37 1.19 -3.74 25.11
C ASN A 37 1.84 -2.53 24.41
N VAL A 38 1.79 -2.53 23.09
CA VAL A 38 1.81 -1.29 22.30
C VAL A 38 0.37 -1.09 21.86
N SER A 39 -0.34 -0.27 22.63
CA SER A 39 -1.60 0.35 22.24
C SER A 39 -1.52 0.72 20.77
N ALA A 40 -2.28 0.02 19.93
CA ALA A 40 -2.30 0.25 18.49
C ALA A 40 -2.66 1.73 18.26
N PRO A 41 -1.91 2.49 17.46
CA PRO A 41 -2.43 3.77 17.01
C PRO A 41 -3.68 3.49 16.20
N SER A 42 -4.82 3.89 16.74
CA SER A 42 -6.06 4.06 16.02
C SER A 42 -5.77 5.01 14.85
N GLY A 43 -5.45 4.50 13.66
CA GLY A 43 -4.97 5.36 12.57
C GLY A 43 -4.61 4.65 11.27
N LYS A 44 -5.10 3.43 11.05
CA LYS A 44 -4.87 2.74 9.77
C LYS A 44 -6.08 2.92 8.86
N VAL A 45 -6.05 4.00 8.06
CA VAL A 45 -7.09 4.30 7.06
C VAL A 45 -7.05 3.30 5.91
N PHE A 46 -5.86 2.93 5.42
CA PHE A 46 -5.71 1.97 4.34
C PHE A 46 -5.77 0.53 4.84
N GLY A 47 -6.71 -0.23 4.30
CA GLY A 47 -6.90 -1.65 4.61
C GLY A 47 -7.64 -1.96 5.89
N SER A 48 -8.40 -0.98 6.39
CA SER A 48 -9.50 -1.22 7.30
C SER A 48 -10.66 -1.93 6.58
N ARG A 49 -11.60 -2.49 7.36
CA ARG A 49 -12.90 -2.93 6.84
C ARG A 49 -13.79 -1.71 6.63
N LEU A 50 -14.52 -1.71 5.52
CA LEU A 50 -15.72 -0.90 5.41
C LEU A 50 -16.80 -1.61 6.23
N ILE A 51 -17.40 -0.88 7.16
CA ILE A 51 -18.50 -1.36 7.98
C ILE A 51 -19.81 -0.86 7.37
N ASP A 52 -20.73 -1.79 7.12
CA ASP A 52 -22.04 -1.46 6.56
C ASP A 52 -22.78 -0.49 7.50
N ASN A 53 -23.35 0.58 6.94
CA ASN A 53 -24.07 1.66 7.64
C ASN A 53 -23.20 2.70 8.38
N MET A 54 -21.92 2.81 8.03
CA MET A 54 -21.04 3.86 8.55
C MET A 54 -20.73 4.94 7.51
N GLU A 55 -20.24 6.07 8.01
CA GLU A 55 -19.94 7.24 7.18
C GLU A 55 -18.86 6.91 6.15
N ILE A 56 -19.03 7.40 4.93
CA ILE A 56 -18.10 7.15 3.82
C ILE A 56 -16.73 7.74 4.21
N PRO A 57 -15.64 6.95 4.16
CA PRO A 57 -14.31 7.43 4.52
C PRO A 57 -13.91 8.72 3.77
N PRO A 58 -13.33 9.72 4.45
CA PRO A 58 -12.99 11.02 3.84
C PRO A 58 -12.11 10.91 2.59
N ILE A 59 -11.23 9.90 2.55
CA ILE A 59 -10.41 9.61 1.38
C ILE A 59 -11.24 9.34 0.12
N ILE A 60 -12.36 8.64 0.23
CA ILE A 60 -13.24 8.34 -0.90
C ILE A 60 -13.93 9.62 -1.36
N ILE A 61 -14.51 10.38 -0.42
CA ILE A 61 -15.24 11.62 -0.71
C ILE A 61 -14.30 12.61 -1.42
N GLN A 62 -13.16 12.93 -0.81
CA GLN A 62 -12.21 13.92 -1.34
C GLN A 62 -11.64 13.51 -2.71
N THR A 63 -11.33 12.23 -2.90
CA THR A 63 -10.79 11.78 -4.19
C THR A 63 -11.86 11.80 -5.28
N ILE A 64 -13.11 11.42 -4.99
CA ILE A 64 -14.21 11.47 -5.98
C ILE A 64 -14.54 12.91 -6.35
N GLU A 65 -14.74 13.80 -5.37
CA GLU A 65 -15.03 15.22 -5.62
C GLU A 65 -13.97 15.87 -6.52
N TYR A 66 -12.69 15.60 -6.25
CA TYR A 66 -11.60 16.10 -7.09
C TYR A 66 -11.66 15.54 -8.52
N LEU A 67 -11.93 14.24 -8.67
CA LEU A 67 -11.97 13.57 -9.98
C LEU A 67 -13.15 14.04 -10.82
N GLU A 68 -14.32 14.24 -10.21
CA GLU A 68 -15.49 14.80 -10.88
C GLU A 68 -15.24 16.22 -11.38
N ALA A 69 -14.57 17.05 -10.59
CA ALA A 69 -14.27 18.43 -10.97
C ALA A 69 -13.14 18.54 -12.01
N ASN A 70 -12.09 17.70 -11.95
CA ASN A 70 -10.84 17.92 -12.69
C ASN A 70 -10.47 16.81 -13.69
N ALA A 71 -10.96 15.58 -13.50
CA ALA A 71 -10.42 14.42 -14.21
C ALA A 71 -11.28 13.94 -15.40
N LEU A 72 -12.50 14.44 -15.57
CA LEU A 72 -13.43 13.99 -16.64
C LEU A 72 -12.88 14.19 -18.05
N GLN A 73 -12.08 15.24 -18.27
CA GLN A 73 -11.44 15.54 -19.56
C GLN A 73 -9.98 15.04 -19.63
N THR A 74 -9.50 14.34 -18.60
CA THR A 74 -8.12 13.83 -18.56
C THR A 74 -8.02 12.52 -19.35
N PRO A 75 -7.21 12.45 -20.42
CA PRO A 75 -7.05 11.23 -21.20
C PRO A 75 -6.44 10.11 -20.35
N GLY A 76 -6.95 8.89 -20.50
CA GLY A 76 -6.37 7.73 -19.80
C GLY A 76 -6.54 7.75 -18.27
N ILE A 77 -7.51 8.52 -17.74
CA ILE A 77 -7.84 8.48 -16.31
C ILE A 77 -8.15 7.05 -15.86
N PHE A 78 -7.67 6.68 -14.66
CA PHE A 78 -7.64 5.32 -14.11
C PHE A 78 -6.80 4.27 -14.86
N ARG A 79 -6.53 4.43 -16.16
CA ARG A 79 -5.64 3.54 -16.94
C ARG A 79 -4.17 3.84 -16.66
N GLU A 80 -3.80 5.11 -16.65
CA GLU A 80 -2.43 5.57 -16.42
C GLU A 80 -2.18 5.83 -14.92
N SER A 81 -0.99 5.46 -14.47
CA SER A 81 -0.55 5.64 -13.08
C SER A 81 0.15 6.98 -12.91
N GLY A 82 -0.17 7.68 -11.82
CA GLY A 82 0.54 8.91 -11.44
C GLY A 82 1.92 8.64 -10.84
N SER A 83 2.60 9.70 -10.42
CA SER A 83 3.90 9.60 -9.74
C SER A 83 3.79 8.81 -8.44
N GLN A 84 4.59 7.74 -8.33
CA GLN A 84 4.59 6.89 -7.15
C GLN A 84 5.04 7.64 -5.88
N GLN A 85 5.92 8.63 -6.02
CA GLN A 85 6.35 9.45 -4.87
C GLN A 85 5.18 10.27 -4.31
N GLN A 86 4.39 10.91 -5.17
CA GLN A 86 3.20 11.66 -4.75
C GLN A 86 2.13 10.74 -4.17
N ILE A 87 1.90 9.57 -4.78
CA ILE A 87 0.96 8.57 -4.26
C ILE A 87 1.33 8.16 -2.83
N MET A 88 2.61 7.89 -2.56
CA MET A 88 3.07 7.53 -1.21
C MET A 88 2.96 8.69 -0.23
N GLN A 89 3.28 9.92 -0.66
CA GLN A 89 3.12 11.12 0.18
C GLN A 89 1.66 11.32 0.61
N TYR A 90 0.72 11.28 -0.34
CA TYR A 90 -0.70 11.44 -0.03
C TYR A 90 -1.24 10.30 0.81
N ARG A 91 -0.81 9.06 0.57
CA ARG A 91 -1.14 7.93 1.43
C ARG A 91 -0.76 8.21 2.88
N THR A 92 0.47 8.66 3.12
CA THR A 92 0.93 9.00 4.48
C THR A 92 0.14 10.16 5.09
N LEU A 93 -0.26 11.16 4.30
CA LEU A 93 -1.10 12.25 4.79
C LEU A 93 -2.49 11.75 5.23
N PHE A 94 -3.10 10.87 4.45
CA PHE A 94 -4.38 10.24 4.80
C PHE A 94 -4.27 9.34 6.03
N GLU A 95 -3.18 8.56 6.17
CA GLU A 95 -2.93 7.75 7.37
C GLU A 95 -2.69 8.62 8.62
N GLN A 96 -2.24 9.86 8.46
CA GLN A 96 -2.06 10.82 9.55
C GLN A 96 -3.31 11.68 9.81
N GLU A 97 -4.43 11.42 9.13
CA GLU A 97 -5.66 12.23 9.19
C GLU A 97 -5.40 13.73 8.97
N LYS A 98 -4.38 14.05 8.19
CA LYS A 98 -4.04 15.43 7.86
C LYS A 98 -4.93 15.95 6.72
N PRO A 99 -5.23 17.26 6.69
CA PRO A 99 -5.94 17.85 5.57
C PRO A 99 -5.12 17.64 4.29
N VAL A 100 -5.75 17.04 3.28
CA VAL A 100 -5.18 16.80 1.96
C VAL A 100 -5.78 17.80 0.98
N VAL A 101 -4.92 18.49 0.24
CA VAL A 101 -5.31 19.37 -0.86
C VAL A 101 -4.58 18.89 -2.10
N PHE A 102 -5.34 18.51 -3.12
CA PHE A 102 -4.79 18.06 -4.40
C PHE A 102 -4.45 19.26 -5.28
N GLN A 103 -3.35 19.17 -6.02
CA GLN A 103 -2.98 20.20 -6.98
C GLN A 103 -3.69 19.99 -8.32
N PRO A 104 -3.97 21.06 -9.07
CA PRO A 104 -4.43 20.93 -10.45
C PRO A 104 -3.41 20.09 -11.23
N HIS A 105 -3.92 19.17 -12.07
CA HIS A 105 -3.14 18.21 -12.86
C HIS A 105 -2.65 16.94 -12.14
N GLU A 106 -3.03 16.72 -10.88
CA GLU A 106 -2.73 15.46 -10.17
C GLU A 106 -3.77 14.34 -10.42
N CYS A 107 -4.55 14.41 -11.50
CA CYS A 107 -5.66 13.49 -11.81
C CYS A 107 -5.26 12.02 -11.76
N HIS A 108 -4.11 11.65 -12.37
CA HIS A 108 -3.61 10.28 -12.37
C HIS A 108 -3.14 9.83 -10.97
N VAL A 109 -2.60 10.75 -10.17
CA VAL A 109 -2.18 10.48 -8.78
C VAL A 109 -3.41 10.21 -7.92
N VAL A 110 -4.40 11.10 -7.96
CA VAL A 110 -5.66 10.97 -7.20
C VAL A 110 -6.41 9.68 -7.57
N ALA A 111 -6.52 9.38 -8.87
CA ALA A 111 -7.10 8.12 -9.35
C ALA A 111 -6.33 6.89 -8.83
N SER A 112 -5.01 6.98 -8.75
CA SER A 112 -4.17 5.89 -8.24
C SER A 112 -4.32 5.69 -6.74
N ILE A 113 -4.47 6.77 -5.97
CA ILE A 113 -4.74 6.73 -4.52
C ILE A 113 -6.09 6.07 -4.24
N LEU A 114 -7.14 6.47 -4.96
CA LEU A 114 -8.46 5.86 -4.83
C LEU A 114 -8.38 4.36 -5.14
N LYS A 115 -7.75 3.96 -6.25
CA LYS A 115 -7.52 2.52 -6.56
C LYS A 115 -6.76 1.79 -5.45
N LEU A 116 -5.72 2.42 -4.89
CA LEU A 116 -4.91 1.84 -3.82
C LEU A 116 -5.75 1.62 -2.55
N TYR A 117 -6.62 2.56 -2.22
CA TYR A 117 -7.53 2.45 -1.08
C TYR A 117 -8.50 1.28 -1.27
N LEU A 118 -9.22 1.25 -2.40
CA LEU A 118 -10.25 0.22 -2.66
C LEU A 118 -9.65 -1.19 -2.71
N ARG A 119 -8.44 -1.35 -3.25
CA ARG A 119 -7.73 -2.65 -3.27
C ARG A 119 -7.16 -3.02 -1.89
N GLY A 120 -6.88 -2.03 -1.06
CA GLY A 120 -6.28 -2.24 0.26
C GLY A 120 -7.25 -2.80 1.29
N LEU A 121 -8.56 -2.63 1.08
CA LEU A 121 -9.63 -3.04 2.00
C LEU A 121 -9.51 -4.51 2.42
N GLN A 122 -9.80 -4.79 3.70
CA GLN A 122 -9.70 -6.15 4.25
C GLN A 122 -10.67 -7.12 3.56
N ASP A 123 -11.89 -6.65 3.25
CA ASP A 123 -12.83 -7.34 2.39
C ASP A 123 -12.92 -6.57 1.07
N PRO A 124 -12.80 -7.24 -0.10
CA PRO A 124 -12.99 -6.58 -1.37
C PRO A 124 -14.43 -6.07 -1.49
N LEU A 125 -14.61 -4.86 -2.03
CA LEU A 125 -15.92 -4.23 -2.22
C LEU A 125 -16.92 -5.14 -2.95
N LEU A 126 -16.43 -5.90 -3.91
CA LEU A 126 -17.18 -6.99 -4.51
C LEU A 126 -16.80 -8.27 -3.77
N SER A 127 -17.56 -8.61 -2.73
CA SER A 127 -17.40 -9.86 -1.99
C SER A 127 -17.30 -11.04 -2.97
N PHE A 128 -16.39 -11.98 -2.72
CA PHE A 128 -16.14 -13.13 -3.60
C PHE A 128 -17.40 -13.93 -3.94
N GLU A 129 -18.38 -13.95 -3.02
CA GLU A 129 -19.69 -14.56 -3.21
C GLU A 129 -20.47 -13.90 -4.36
N ASN A 130 -20.42 -12.58 -4.48
CA ASN A 130 -21.06 -11.82 -5.56
C ASN A 130 -20.28 -11.92 -6.88
N VAL A 131 -18.94 -11.90 -6.84
CA VAL A 131 -18.12 -12.00 -8.07
C VAL A 131 -18.30 -13.35 -8.76
N CYS A 132 -18.38 -14.44 -7.98
CA CYS A 132 -18.57 -15.78 -8.52
C CYS A 132 -19.93 -15.91 -9.22
N LEU A 133 -21.02 -15.45 -8.59
CA LEU A 133 -22.36 -15.44 -9.19
C LEU A 133 -22.41 -14.63 -10.48
N ASN A 134 -21.73 -13.48 -10.55
CA ASN A 134 -21.73 -12.63 -11.73
C ASN A 134 -21.01 -13.31 -12.92
N ILE A 135 -19.89 -13.99 -12.67
CA ILE A 135 -19.16 -14.71 -13.73
C ILE A 135 -19.96 -15.93 -14.20
N THR A 136 -20.52 -16.73 -13.28
CA THR A 136 -21.31 -17.92 -13.63
C THR A 136 -22.61 -17.56 -14.37
N TYR A 137 -23.31 -16.50 -13.94
CA TYR A 137 -24.52 -16.03 -14.62
C TYR A 137 -24.22 -15.50 -16.03
N THR A 138 -23.14 -14.74 -16.18
CA THR A 138 -22.73 -14.22 -17.49
C THR A 138 -22.31 -15.37 -18.43
N HIS A 139 -21.66 -16.42 -17.91
CA HIS A 139 -21.30 -17.61 -18.68
C HIS A 139 -22.53 -18.43 -19.12
N HIS A 140 -23.57 -18.54 -18.30
CA HIS A 140 -24.79 -19.27 -18.64
C HIS A 140 -25.67 -18.53 -19.67
N SER A 141 -25.63 -17.18 -19.71
CA SER A 141 -26.42 -16.35 -20.64
C SER A 141 -25.92 -16.40 -22.09
N GLN A 142 -24.63 -16.72 -22.32
CA GLN A 142 -24.07 -16.85 -23.68
C GLN A 142 -24.41 -18.18 -24.37
N LEU A 143 -24.91 -19.18 -23.65
CA LEU A 143 -25.23 -20.51 -24.20
C LEU A 143 -26.68 -20.68 -24.66
N THR A 144 -27.60 -19.80 -24.27
CA THR A 144 -29.04 -19.93 -24.61
C THR A 144 -29.49 -19.04 -25.77
N LYS A 145 -28.55 -18.32 -26.41
CA LYS A 145 -28.85 -17.43 -27.54
C LYS A 145 -28.54 -18.11 -28.88
N THR A 146 -29.13 -19.30 -29.11
CA THR A 146 -29.29 -19.84 -30.47
C THR A 146 -30.51 -19.17 -31.10
N PRO A 147 -30.38 -18.40 -32.19
CA PRO A 147 -31.56 -18.01 -32.96
C PRO A 147 -32.15 -19.28 -33.56
N ASP A 148 -33.38 -19.58 -33.16
CA ASP A 148 -34.21 -20.58 -33.80
C ASP A 148 -34.47 -20.13 -35.24
N LEU A 149 -33.69 -20.68 -36.17
CA LEU A 149 -33.92 -20.57 -37.60
C LEU A 149 -33.69 -21.96 -38.21
N ASN A 150 -34.76 -22.75 -38.25
CA ASN A 150 -35.19 -23.44 -39.45
C ASN A 150 -36.64 -23.94 -39.28
N LEU A 151 -37.58 -23.04 -39.59
CA LEU A 151 -38.90 -23.39 -40.09
C LEU A 151 -38.83 -23.31 -41.63
N VAL A 152 -38.58 -24.44 -42.29
CA VAL A 152 -38.98 -24.75 -43.68
C VAL A 152 -39.32 -26.23 -43.74
#